data_AF-A0A0L0LA35-F1
#
_entry.id   AF-A0A0L0LA35-F1
#
_cell.length_a   1.000
_cell.length_b   1.000
_cell.length_c   1.000
_cell.angle_alpha   90.00
_cell.angle_beta   90.00
_cell.angle_gamma   90.00
#
_symmetry.space_group_name_H-M   'P 1'
#
loop_
_entity.id
_entity.type
_entity.pdbx_description
1 polymer ?
#
loop_
_entity_poly.entity_id
_entity_poly.type
_entity_poly.pdbx_seq_one_letter_code
_entity_poly.pdbx_strand_id
1 'polypeptide(L)'
;MNSNTTISDTVMRRVRRVHALQSVVSVTTLSALVFVLALWGIGREVWVAKVIANMPSLFDVPALARFMTSAFLHTDFIVQSATVIALAALLWLARELARSLISTVRFA
;
A
#
# COMPACT_ATOMS: atom_id res chain seq x y z
N MET A 1 49.42 -1.48 -17.06
CA MET A 1 48.10 -2.16 -17.01
C MET A 1 47.46 -1.78 -15.69
N ASN A 2 46.26 -1.15 -15.64
CA ASN A 2 45.34 -1.07 -14.47
C ASN A 2 44.27 0.06 -14.54
N SER A 3 44.28 0.94 -15.55
CA SER A 3 43.29 2.02 -15.66
C SER A 3 41.89 1.53 -16.08
N ASN A 4 41.80 0.49 -16.91
CA ASN A 4 40.52 -0.08 -17.36
C ASN A 4 39.73 -0.77 -16.24
N THR A 5 40.42 -1.37 -15.26
CA THR A 5 39.79 -2.04 -14.12
C THR A 5 39.13 -1.04 -13.17
N THR A 6 39.78 0.09 -12.86
CA THR A 6 39.24 1.10 -11.94
C THR A 6 38.00 1.82 -12.49
N ILE A 7 37.98 2.07 -13.80
CA ILE A 7 36.84 2.68 -14.49
C ILE A 7 35.65 1.71 -14.51
N SER A 8 35.89 0.45 -14.89
CA SER A 8 34.85 -0.59 -14.90
C SER A 8 34.23 -0.81 -13.52
N ASP A 9 35.05 -0.81 -12.46
CA ASP A 9 34.59 -0.96 -11.08
C ASP A 9 33.69 0.20 -10.63
N THR A 10 34.04 1.42 -11.02
CA THR A 10 33.25 2.62 -10.70
C THR A 10 31.91 2.62 -11.42
N VAL A 11 31.89 2.22 -12.70
CA VAL A 11 30.65 2.10 -13.49
C VAL A 11 29.76 0.99 -12.93
N MET A 12 30.32 -0.19 -12.61
CA MET A 12 29.52 -1.30 -12.09
C MET A 12 28.95 -1.05 -10.69
N ARG A 13 29.60 -0.25 -9.85
CA ARG A 13 29.01 0.21 -8.57
C ARG A 13 27.81 1.13 -8.80
N ARG A 14 27.85 2.00 -9.82
CA ARG A 14 26.72 2.88 -10.18
C ARG A 14 25.55 2.09 -10.77
N VAL A 15 25.83 1.14 -11.67
CA VAL A 15 24.82 0.25 -12.24
C VAL A 15 24.13 -0.57 -11.15
N ARG A 16 24.89 -1.17 -10.22
CA ARG A 16 24.31 -1.89 -9.08
C ARG A 16 23.45 -1.00 -8.18
N ARG A 17 23.87 0.25 -7.93
CA ARG A 17 23.05 1.22 -7.17
C ARG A 17 21.76 1.57 -7.90
N VAL A 18 21.82 1.88 -9.20
CA VAL A 18 20.63 2.18 -10.01
C VAL A 18 19.69 0.98 -10.07
N HIS A 19 20.22 -0.22 -10.29
CA HIS A 19 19.43 -1.45 -10.35
C HIS A 19 18.82 -1.85 -8.99
N ALA A 20 19.56 -1.68 -7.89
CA ALA A 20 19.02 -1.88 -6.55
C ALA A 20 17.94 -0.85 -6.20
N LEU A 21 18.12 0.42 -6.59
CA LEU A 21 17.11 1.47 -6.42
C LEU A 21 15.87 1.18 -7.27
N GLN A 22 16.04 0.59 -8.45
CA GLN A 22 14.95 0.17 -9.34
C GLN A 22 14.09 -0.94 -8.71
N SER A 23 14.69 -1.82 -7.89
CA SER A 23 13.98 -2.86 -7.13
C SER A 23 13.24 -2.31 -5.91
N VAL A 24 13.84 -1.33 -5.22
CA VAL A 24 13.21 -0.63 -4.07
C VAL A 24 12.07 0.30 -4.51
N VAL A 25 12.17 0.89 -5.71
CA VAL A 25 11.11 1.65 -6.38
C VAL A 25 10.23 0.73 -7.25
N SER A 26 10.09 -0.54 -6.85
CA SER A 26 8.97 -1.33 -7.36
C SER A 26 7.68 -0.64 -6.93
N VAL A 27 6.81 -0.35 -7.89
CA VAL A 27 5.50 0.27 -7.64
C VAL A 27 4.74 -0.47 -6.54
N THR A 28 4.93 -1.80 -6.45
CA THR A 28 4.37 -2.66 -5.39
C THR A 28 4.85 -2.28 -3.99
N THR A 29 6.17 -2.09 -3.81
CA THR A 29 6.76 -1.68 -2.53
C THR A 29 6.27 -0.31 -2.12
N LEU A 30 6.19 0.62 -3.08
CA LEU A 30 5.65 1.96 -2.83
C LEU A 30 4.18 1.91 -2.43
N SER A 31 3.35 1.13 -3.13
CA SER A 31 1.93 0.93 -2.78
C SER A 31 1.75 0.30 -1.40
N ALA A 32 2.59 -0.68 -1.05
CA ALA A 32 2.57 -1.29 0.29
C ALA A 32 2.94 -0.26 1.38
N LEU A 33 3.96 0.55 1.15
CA LEU A 33 4.38 1.60 2.09
C LEU A 33 3.29 2.67 2.25
N VAL A 34 2.71 3.13 1.15
CA VAL A 34 1.59 4.08 1.16
C VAL A 34 0.38 3.51 1.92
N PHE A 35 0.07 2.24 1.71
CA PHE A 35 -1.02 1.57 2.43
C PHE A 35 -0.76 1.53 3.94
N VAL A 36 0.43 1.13 4.37
CA VAL A 36 0.80 1.09 5.79
C VAL A 36 0.75 2.48 6.43
N LEU A 37 1.30 3.50 5.74
CA LEU A 37 1.26 4.88 6.23
C LEU A 37 -0.19 5.41 6.33
N ALA A 38 -1.04 5.07 5.38
CA ALA A 38 -2.44 5.46 5.41
C ALA A 38 -3.19 4.80 6.59
N LEU A 39 -2.97 3.50 6.82
CA LEU A 39 -3.54 2.81 7.99
C LEU A 39 -3.04 3.40 9.31
N TRP A 40 -1.75 3.73 9.38
CA TRP A 40 -1.17 4.38 10.55
C TRP A 40 -1.78 5.76 10.82
N GLY A 41 -1.96 6.57 9.77
CA GLY A 41 -2.63 7.87 9.86
C GLY A 41 -4.09 7.74 10.34
N ILE A 42 -4.84 6.80 9.79
CA ILE A 42 -6.22 6.52 10.21
C ILE A 42 -6.26 6.11 11.68
N GLY A 43 -5.38 5.20 12.11
CA GLY A 43 -5.34 4.71 13.49
C GLY A 43 -4.94 5.76 14.53
N ARG A 44 -4.26 6.83 14.10
CA ARG A 44 -3.92 7.98 14.97
C ARG A 44 -5.12 8.90 15.19
N GLU A 45 -5.88 9.16 14.14
CA GLU A 45 -7.00 10.11 14.17
C GLU A 45 -8.32 9.46 14.63
N VAL A 46 -8.50 8.17 14.35
CA VAL A 46 -9.72 7.44 14.69
C VAL A 46 -9.44 6.40 15.77
N TRP A 47 -10.22 6.46 16.85
CA TRP A 47 -10.16 5.42 17.88
C TRP A 47 -10.88 4.15 17.40
N VAL A 48 -10.13 3.27 16.71
CA VAL A 48 -10.64 2.05 16.06
C VAL A 48 -11.43 1.16 17.03
N ALA A 49 -10.99 1.04 18.29
CA ALA A 49 -11.69 0.26 19.30
C ALA A 49 -13.14 0.74 19.53
N LYS A 50 -13.36 2.06 19.51
CA LYS A 50 -14.69 2.65 19.67
C LYS A 50 -15.54 2.49 18.42
N VAL A 51 -14.94 2.51 17.23
CA VAL A 51 -15.66 2.22 15.98
C VAL A 51 -16.18 0.78 16.00
N ILE A 52 -15.34 -0.18 16.38
CA ILE A 52 -15.72 -1.59 16.46
C ILE A 52 -16.78 -1.82 17.53
N ALA A 53 -16.64 -1.20 18.70
CA ALA A 53 -17.62 -1.32 19.79
C ALA A 53 -19.00 -0.75 19.43
N ASN A 54 -19.04 0.27 18.56
CA ASN A 54 -20.28 0.90 18.10
C ASN A 54 -20.81 0.32 16.79
N MET A 55 -20.12 -0.66 16.20
CA MET A 55 -20.50 -1.19 14.89
C MET A 55 -21.75 -2.07 15.02
N PRO A 56 -22.76 -1.90 14.14
CA PRO A 56 -23.91 -2.80 14.10
C PRO A 56 -23.49 -4.20 13.63
N SER A 57 -24.39 -5.17 13.79
CA SER A 57 -24.17 -6.56 13.35
C SER A 57 -23.71 -6.62 11.88
N LEU A 58 -22.70 -7.45 11.61
CA LEU A 58 -22.20 -7.70 10.25
C LEU A 58 -23.26 -8.28 9.31
N PHE A 59 -24.30 -8.91 9.86
CA PHE A 59 -25.39 -9.50 9.08
C PHE A 59 -26.52 -8.50 8.77
N ASP A 60 -26.54 -7.34 9.43
CA ASP A 60 -27.47 -6.25 9.12
C ASP A 60 -26.82 -5.28 8.12
N VAL A 61 -26.84 -5.70 6.84
CA VAL A 61 -26.21 -4.95 5.73
C VAL A 61 -26.72 -3.51 5.63
N PRO A 62 -28.04 -3.21 5.74
CA PRO A 62 -28.54 -1.84 5.74
C PRO A 62 -28.01 -0.98 6.89
N ALA A 63 -28.00 -1.51 8.12
CA ALA A 63 -27.49 -0.77 9.28
C ALA A 63 -25.98 -0.54 9.17
N LEU A 64 -25.24 -1.55 8.71
CA LEU A 64 -23.80 -1.47 8.49
C LEU A 64 -23.46 -0.41 7.43
N ALA A 65 -24.18 -0.38 6.31
CA ALA A 65 -23.96 0.60 5.26
C ALA A 65 -24.19 2.04 5.79
N ARG A 66 -25.30 2.27 6.50
CA ARG A 66 -25.59 3.58 7.12
C ARG A 66 -24.53 3.98 8.13
N PHE A 67 -24.10 3.05 8.97
CA PHE A 67 -23.04 3.28 9.96
C PHE A 67 -21.72 3.67 9.28
N MET A 68 -21.29 2.91 8.28
CA MET A 68 -20.03 3.18 7.55
C MET A 68 -20.07 4.53 6.81
N THR A 69 -21.17 4.83 6.12
CA THR A 69 -21.34 6.13 5.44
C THR A 69 -21.37 7.29 6.44
N SER A 70 -22.12 7.14 7.54
CA SER A 70 -22.19 8.17 8.58
C SER A 70 -20.83 8.39 9.25
N ALA A 71 -20.12 7.30 9.58
CA ALA A 71 -18.79 7.36 10.18
C ALA A 71 -17.80 8.06 9.25
N PHE A 72 -17.80 7.73 7.95
CA PHE A 72 -16.93 8.37 6.98
C PHE A 72 -17.22 9.88 6.83
N LEU A 73 -18.50 10.26 6.67
CA LEU A 73 -18.89 11.66 6.48
C LEU A 73 -18.58 12.55 7.69
N HIS A 74 -18.59 11.99 8.90
CA HIS A 74 -18.29 12.71 10.15
C HIS A 74 -16.82 12.59 10.60
N THR A 75 -15.92 12.07 9.75
CA THR A 75 -14.48 12.06 10.04
C THR A 75 -13.78 13.27 9.42
N ASP A 76 -12.64 13.64 9.99
CA ASP A 76 -11.80 14.72 9.47
C ASP A 76 -11.28 14.42 8.06
N PHE A 77 -11.01 15.48 7.30
CA PHE A 77 -10.53 15.40 5.91
C PHE A 77 -9.27 14.53 5.77
N ILE A 78 -8.38 14.54 6.77
CA ILE A 78 -7.18 13.70 6.81
C ILE A 78 -7.55 12.20 6.80
N VAL A 79 -8.55 11.80 7.59
CA VAL A 79 -9.02 10.40 7.65
C VAL A 79 -9.69 10.02 6.35
N GLN A 80 -10.53 10.89 5.78
CA GLN A 80 -11.21 10.64 4.51
C GLN A 80 -10.20 10.41 3.38
N SER A 81 -9.23 11.32 3.23
CA SER A 81 -8.17 11.21 2.23
C SER A 81 -7.28 9.98 2.45
N ALA A 82 -6.87 9.70 3.69
CA ALA A 82 -6.11 8.51 4.02
C ALA A 82 -6.89 7.22 3.69
N THR A 83 -8.20 7.19 3.94
CA THR A 83 -9.06 6.04 3.62
C THR A 83 -9.15 5.79 2.12
N VAL A 84 -9.32 6.85 1.31
CA VAL A 84 -9.33 6.75 -0.16
C VAL A 84 -7.98 6.25 -0.69
N ILE A 85 -6.87 6.80 -0.17
CA ILE A 85 -5.51 6.38 -0.54
C ILE A 85 -5.27 4.92 -0.15
N ALA A 86 -5.68 4.51 1.05
CA ALA A 86 -5.56 3.13 1.51
C ALA A 86 -6.33 2.18 0.61
N LEU A 87 -7.58 2.54 0.24
CA LEU A 87 -8.40 1.71 -0.66
C LEU A 87 -7.75 1.59 -2.05
N ALA A 88 -7.26 2.69 -2.62
CA ALA A 88 -6.57 2.67 -3.90
C ALA A 88 -5.31 1.80 -3.87
N ALA A 89 -4.48 1.94 -2.82
CA ALA A 89 -3.28 1.15 -2.64
C ALA A 89 -3.60 -0.34 -2.46
N LEU A 90 -4.66 -0.67 -1.72
CA LEU A 90 -5.13 -2.05 -1.52
C LEU A 90 -5.56 -2.68 -2.85
N LEU A 91 -6.36 -1.98 -3.65
CA LEU A 91 -6.81 -2.46 -4.97
C LEU A 91 -5.62 -2.65 -5.92
N TRP A 92 -4.64 -1.76 -5.88
CA TRP A 92 -3.41 -1.88 -6.67
C TRP A 92 -2.61 -3.13 -6.27
N LEU A 93 -2.41 -3.34 -4.97
CA LEU A 93 -1.72 -4.53 -4.45
C LEU A 93 -2.46 -5.82 -4.79
N ALA A 94 -3.79 -5.85 -4.64
CA ALA A 94 -4.61 -6.99 -5.02
C ALA A 94 -4.48 -7.31 -6.52
N ARG A 95 -4.48 -6.29 -7.39
CA ARG A 95 -4.23 -6.44 -8.82
C ARG A 95 -2.83 -6.98 -9.11
N GLU A 96 -1.81 -6.49 -8.41
CA GLU A 96 -0.43 -6.97 -8.59
C GLU A 96 -0.29 -8.44 -8.15
N LEU A 97 -0.82 -8.78 -6.98
CA LEU A 97 -0.84 -10.16 -6.47
C LEU A 97 -1.54 -11.11 -7.44
N ALA A 98 -2.71 -10.71 -7.96
CA ALA A 98 -3.42 -11.49 -8.98
C ALA A 98 -2.57 -11.70 -10.24
N ARG A 99 -1.88 -10.65 -10.72
CA ARG A 99 -0.97 -10.77 -11.87
C ARG A 99 0.21 -11.69 -11.59
N SER A 100 0.84 -11.58 -10.42
CA SER A 100 1.98 -12.42 -10.04
C SER A 100 1.59 -13.89 -9.87
N LEU A 101 0.39 -14.17 -9.32
CA LEU A 101 -0.12 -15.54 -9.20
C LEU A 101 -0.39 -16.14 -10.58
N ILE A 102 -1.07 -15.40 -11.47
CA ILE A 102 -1.35 -15.85 -12.83
C ILE A 102 -0.05 -16.07 -13.63
N SER A 103 0.95 -15.19 -13.49
CA SER A 103 2.23 -15.39 -14.18
C SER A 103 2.96 -16.64 -13.69
N THR A 104 2.93 -16.92 -12.39
CA THR A 104 3.60 -18.09 -11.80
C THR A 104 2.96 -19.40 -12.28
N VAL A 105 1.63 -19.45 -12.34
CA VAL A 105 0.87 -20.63 -12.83
C VAL A 105 1.12 -20.92 -14.32
N ARG A 106 1.48 -19.90 -15.12
CA ARG A 106 1.71 -20.06 -16.56
C ARG A 106 3.08 -20.67 -16.91
N PHE A 107 4.01 -20.76 -15.94
CA PHE A 107 5.36 -21.31 -16.12
C PHE A 107 5.59 -22.62 -15.34
N ALA A 108 4.59 -23.09 -14.59
CA ALA A 108 4.57 -24.41 -13.94
C ALA A 108 3.79 -25.40 -14.80
#